data_AF-A0A4Y8KMM6-F1
#
_entry.id   AF-A0A4Y8KMM6-F1
#
_cell.length_a   1.000
_cell.length_b   1.000
_cell.length_c   1.000
_cell.angle_alpha   90.00
_cell.angle_beta   90.00
_cell.angle_gamma   90.00
#
_symmetry.space_group_name_H-M   'P 1'
#
loop_
_entity.id
_entity.type
_entity.pdbx_description
1 polymer ?
#
loop_
_entity_poly.entity_id
_entity_poly.type
_entity_poly.pdbx_seq_one_letter_code
_entity_poly.pdbx_strand_id
1 'polypeptide(L)'
;MRTFSKTLISLASAGILVAGLAACSTGTTTAAESGSGSGSSSSSAPTAEAPLASIPSLSGVDTAVLLDADFAAALGTLGLNPGTVGTATLEEGSLHFPITGGNVDYYDPNGTVRPYVQGSLEHEGSGF
;
A
#
# COMPACT_ATOMS: atom_id res chain seq x y z
N MET A 1 -20.80 -45.70 0.66
CA MET A 1 -21.98 -44.81 0.55
C MET A 1 -22.51 -44.54 1.95
N ARG A 2 -22.35 -43.30 2.45
CA ARG A 2 -23.02 -42.80 3.66
C ARG A 2 -23.40 -41.35 3.40
N THR A 3 -24.70 -41.14 3.24
CA THR A 3 -25.41 -39.87 3.06
C THR A 3 -25.75 -39.24 4.42
N PHE A 4 -26.40 -38.06 4.40
CA PHE A 4 -26.97 -37.24 5.51
C PHE A 4 -26.02 -36.16 6.06
N SER A 5 -26.36 -34.87 6.18
CA SER A 5 -27.56 -34.08 5.82
C SER A 5 -27.15 -32.60 5.75
N LYS A 6 -27.78 -31.83 4.85
CA LYS A 6 -27.66 -30.37 4.76
C LYS A 6 -28.34 -29.70 5.98
N THR A 7 -27.63 -28.81 6.67
CA THR A 7 -28.24 -27.90 7.65
C THR A 7 -28.06 -26.46 7.16
N LEU A 8 -29.16 -25.87 6.71
CA LEU A 8 -29.31 -24.44 6.44
C LEU A 8 -29.72 -23.75 7.74
N ILE A 9 -28.96 -22.76 8.19
CA ILE A 9 -29.38 -21.82 9.23
C ILE A 9 -29.16 -20.43 8.66
N SER A 10 -30.26 -19.82 8.19
CA SER A 10 -30.33 -18.38 7.96
C SER A 10 -30.70 -17.70 9.27
N LEU A 11 -30.01 -16.62 9.60
CA LEU A 11 -30.43 -15.70 10.65
C LEU A 11 -30.27 -14.27 10.13
N ALA A 12 -31.36 -13.72 9.61
CA ALA A 12 -31.48 -12.31 9.31
C ALA A 12 -31.74 -11.55 10.61
N SER A 13 -30.91 -10.58 10.93
CA SER A 13 -31.18 -9.61 12.00
C SER A 13 -30.74 -8.23 11.50
N ALA A 14 -31.72 -7.51 10.95
CA ALA A 14 -31.60 -6.10 10.61
C ALA A 14 -31.78 -5.28 11.90
N GLY A 15 -30.76 -4.53 12.28
CA GLY A 15 -30.80 -3.56 13.38
C GLY A 15 -30.30 -2.21 12.91
N ILE A 16 -31.23 -1.29 12.70
CA ILE A 16 -31.00 0.13 12.37
C ILE A 16 -30.59 0.86 13.65
N LEU A 17 -29.48 1.60 13.61
CA LEU A 17 -29.15 2.64 14.61
C LEU A 17 -28.80 3.94 13.88
N VAL A 18 -29.78 4.84 13.83
CA VAL A 18 -29.67 6.24 13.43
C VAL A 18 -29.80 7.12 14.67
N ALA A 19 -29.02 8.20 14.68
CA ALA A 19 -29.11 9.41 15.51
C ALA A 19 -28.30 9.47 16.81
N GLY A 20 -27.36 10.42 16.83
CA GLY A 20 -26.61 10.88 18.00
C GLY A 20 -25.68 12.06 17.67
N LEU A 21 -26.17 13.06 16.94
CA LEU A 21 -25.52 14.37 16.79
C LEU A 21 -25.74 15.21 18.08
N ALA A 22 -24.73 16.01 18.42
CA ALA A 22 -24.74 17.14 19.35
C ALA A 22 -24.59 16.85 20.86
N ALA A 23 -23.34 16.87 21.30
CA ALA A 23 -22.93 17.30 22.64
C ALA A 23 -21.64 18.12 22.46
N CYS A 24 -21.41 19.30 23.02
CA CYS A 24 -22.23 20.28 23.74
C CYS A 24 -21.43 21.58 23.67
N SER A 25 -21.99 22.64 23.11
CA SER A 25 -21.41 23.98 23.11
C SER A 25 -21.82 24.77 24.37
N THR A 26 -20.84 25.46 24.96
CA THR A 26 -20.94 26.72 25.72
C THR A 26 -21.18 26.68 27.25
N GLY A 27 -20.20 27.21 27.98
CA GLY A 27 -20.30 27.74 29.35
C GLY A 27 -19.05 28.54 29.71
N THR A 28 -19.20 29.82 30.07
CA THR A 28 -18.26 30.94 29.98
C THR A 28 -17.57 31.37 31.30
N THR A 29 -16.33 31.90 31.20
CA THR A 29 -15.74 33.10 31.87
C THR A 29 -14.85 33.02 33.16
N THR A 30 -13.61 33.56 33.01
CA THR A 30 -12.72 34.32 33.95
C THR A 30 -11.99 33.57 35.08
N ALA A 31 -10.70 33.80 35.42
CA ALA A 31 -9.57 34.57 34.88
C ALA A 31 -8.29 34.24 35.70
N ALA A 32 -7.14 34.72 35.18
CA ALA A 32 -5.86 35.05 35.84
C ALA A 32 -4.72 34.01 35.79
N GLU A 33 -3.69 34.41 35.03
CA GLU A 33 -2.24 34.24 35.23
C GLU A 33 -1.68 32.79 35.16
N SER A 34 -0.64 32.49 34.38
CA SER A 34 0.59 33.25 34.19
C SER A 34 1.07 33.23 32.74
N GLY A 35 1.51 34.40 32.26
CA GLY A 35 2.42 34.46 31.13
C GLY A 35 3.74 33.81 31.52
N SER A 36 4.03 32.66 30.93
CA SER A 36 5.39 32.14 30.81
C SER A 36 5.66 31.98 29.32
N GLY A 37 6.33 32.99 28.76
CA GLY A 37 7.03 32.80 27.50
C GLY A 37 8.04 31.69 27.69
N SER A 38 8.05 30.72 26.80
CA SER A 38 9.16 29.78 26.67
C SER A 38 9.13 29.17 25.28
N GLY A 39 10.01 29.73 24.45
CA GLY A 39 10.69 29.04 23.37
C GLY A 39 9.81 28.57 22.22
N SER A 40 9.83 29.35 21.14
CA SER A 40 9.95 28.75 19.81
C SER A 40 11.13 27.78 19.87
N SER A 41 10.82 26.50 20.13
CA SER A 41 11.78 25.44 19.88
C SER A 41 11.94 25.45 18.37
N SER A 42 12.98 26.12 17.90
CA SER A 42 13.53 25.87 16.58
C SER A 42 13.92 24.40 16.60
N SER A 43 12.99 23.54 16.21
CA SER A 43 13.30 22.17 15.83
C SER A 43 14.30 22.31 14.70
N SER A 44 15.57 22.14 15.03
CA SER A 44 16.59 21.84 14.03
C SER A 44 16.04 20.65 13.28
N ALA A 45 15.61 20.86 12.04
CA ALA A 45 15.28 19.76 11.16
C ALA A 45 16.50 18.81 11.19
N PRO A 46 16.29 17.50 11.43
CA PRO A 46 17.40 16.57 11.34
C PRO A 46 18.08 16.80 9.99
N THR A 47 19.40 16.96 10.00
CA THR A 47 20.17 17.01 8.76
C THR A 47 19.83 15.73 8.01
N ALA A 48 19.15 15.85 6.87
CA ALA A 48 18.75 14.69 6.10
C ALA A 48 20.00 13.87 5.78
N GLU A 49 20.05 12.64 6.26
CA GLU A 49 21.13 11.69 5.97
C GLU A 49 21.23 11.57 4.45
N ALA A 50 22.41 11.82 3.88
CA ALA A 50 22.62 11.69 2.45
C ALA A 50 22.62 10.21 2.05
N PRO A 51 22.09 9.85 0.86
CA PRO A 51 22.18 8.47 0.39
C PRO A 51 23.66 8.09 0.19
N LEU A 52 24.00 6.85 0.56
CA LEU A 52 25.29 6.24 0.29
C LEU A 52 25.49 5.97 -1.21
N ALA A 53 24.40 5.69 -1.92
CA ALA A 53 24.39 5.52 -3.37
C ALA A 53 23.05 5.97 -3.96
N SER A 54 23.10 6.49 -5.19
CA SER A 54 21.92 6.90 -5.95
C SER A 54 22.02 6.39 -7.37
N ILE A 55 20.92 5.85 -7.89
CA ILE A 55 20.72 5.44 -9.27
C ILE A 55 19.61 6.33 -9.85
N PRO A 56 19.94 7.37 -10.63
CA PRO A 56 18.97 8.38 -11.04
C PRO A 56 18.02 7.92 -12.15
N SER A 57 18.35 6.83 -12.85
CA SER A 57 17.52 6.27 -13.92
C SER A 57 17.63 4.75 -13.94
N LEU A 58 16.50 4.06 -13.87
CA LEU A 58 16.41 2.61 -13.96
C LEU A 58 15.87 2.19 -15.32
N SER A 59 16.43 1.12 -15.89
CA SER A 59 15.97 0.53 -17.14
C SER A 59 16.55 -0.89 -17.35
N GLY A 60 15.92 -1.67 -18.24
CA GLY A 60 16.54 -2.85 -18.84
C GLY A 60 16.28 -4.20 -18.14
N VAL A 61 15.44 -4.24 -17.10
CA VAL A 61 14.98 -5.48 -16.44
C VAL A 61 13.50 -5.36 -16.06
N ASP A 62 12.89 -6.47 -15.66
CA ASP A 62 11.47 -6.54 -15.30
C ASP A 62 11.27 -6.74 -13.79
N THR A 63 10.11 -6.32 -13.28
CA THR A 63 9.55 -6.86 -12.03
C THR A 63 8.58 -7.99 -12.39
N ALA A 64 8.44 -8.97 -11.50
CA ALA A 64 7.67 -10.18 -11.80
C ALA A 64 6.73 -10.55 -10.64
N VAL A 65 5.50 -10.94 -10.97
CA VAL A 65 4.48 -11.41 -10.02
C VAL A 65 3.98 -12.77 -10.46
N LEU A 66 4.34 -13.80 -9.70
CA LEU A 66 3.85 -15.16 -9.92
C LEU A 66 2.34 -15.22 -9.65
N LEU A 67 1.57 -15.76 -10.58
CA LEU A 67 0.17 -16.08 -10.33
C LEU A 67 0.07 -17.23 -9.33
N ASP A 68 -0.93 -17.15 -8.47
CA ASP A 68 -1.29 -18.29 -7.64
C ASP A 68 -1.74 -19.47 -8.52
N ALA A 69 -1.24 -20.67 -8.20
CA ALA A 69 -1.45 -21.86 -9.01
C ALA A 69 -2.92 -22.31 -9.01
N ASP A 70 -3.60 -22.19 -7.86
CA ASP A 70 -5.01 -22.56 -7.74
C ASP A 70 -5.90 -21.56 -8.50
N PHE A 71 -5.52 -20.28 -8.51
CA PHE A 71 -6.18 -19.27 -9.35
C PHE A 71 -6.04 -19.59 -10.85
N ALA A 72 -4.82 -19.85 -11.32
CA ALA A 72 -4.58 -20.18 -12.73
C ALA A 72 -5.30 -21.48 -13.15
N ALA A 73 -5.29 -22.50 -12.28
CA ALA A 73 -6.01 -23.74 -12.51
C ALA A 73 -7.53 -23.52 -12.59
N ALA A 74 -8.09 -22.72 -11.68
CA ALA A 74 -9.52 -22.41 -11.68
C ALA A 74 -9.96 -21.74 -12.99
N LEU A 75 -9.19 -20.78 -13.52
CA LEU A 75 -9.45 -20.18 -14.84
C LEU A 75 -9.44 -21.23 -15.95
N GLY A 76 -8.48 -22.16 -15.91
CA GLY A 76 -8.39 -23.28 -16.85
C GLY A 76 -9.64 -24.18 -16.82
N THR A 77 -10.23 -24.44 -15.65
CA THR A 77 -11.48 -25.23 -15.56
C THR A 77 -12.68 -24.56 -16.23
N LEU A 78 -12.65 -23.23 -16.34
CA LEU A 78 -13.66 -22.41 -17.01
C LEU A 78 -13.35 -22.20 -18.50
N GLY A 79 -12.25 -22.77 -19.01
CA GLY A 79 -11.78 -22.56 -20.38
C GLY A 79 -11.24 -21.14 -20.63
N LEU A 80 -10.85 -20.42 -19.58
CA LEU A 80 -10.29 -19.07 -19.67
C LEU A 80 -8.77 -19.14 -19.55
N ASN A 81 -8.08 -18.40 -20.40
CA ASN A 81 -6.63 -18.22 -20.31
C ASN A 81 -6.33 -16.75 -19.95
N PRO A 82 -5.58 -16.49 -18.87
CA PRO A 82 -5.15 -15.12 -18.56
C PRO A 82 -4.23 -14.59 -19.67
N GLY A 83 -4.28 -13.28 -19.87
CA GLY A 83 -3.43 -12.57 -20.83
C GLY A 83 -3.11 -11.17 -20.31
N THR A 84 -2.16 -10.52 -20.96
CA THR A 84 -1.73 -9.16 -20.63
C THR A 84 -2.24 -8.16 -21.66
N VAL A 85 -2.26 -6.89 -21.27
CA VAL A 85 -2.49 -5.75 -22.16
C VAL A 85 -1.25 -4.86 -22.09
N GLY A 86 -0.82 -4.31 -23.23
CA GLY A 86 0.35 -3.46 -23.30
C GLY A 86 1.66 -4.24 -23.39
N THR A 87 2.70 -3.78 -22.68
CA THR A 87 4.07 -4.31 -22.75
C THR A 87 4.38 -5.39 -21.72
N ALA A 88 3.48 -5.64 -20.75
CA ALA A 88 3.64 -6.73 -19.80
C ALA A 88 3.55 -8.08 -20.51
N THR A 89 4.32 -9.07 -20.04
CA THR A 89 4.27 -10.45 -20.55
C THR A 89 3.80 -11.43 -19.48
N LEU A 90 3.25 -12.56 -19.91
CA LEU A 90 2.91 -13.69 -19.04
C LEU A 90 3.77 -14.89 -19.45
N GLU A 91 4.81 -15.16 -18.67
CA GLU A 91 5.80 -16.21 -18.94
C GLU A 91 5.92 -17.10 -17.72
N GLU A 92 5.92 -18.42 -17.92
CA GLU A 92 6.09 -19.41 -16.83
C GLU A 92 5.10 -19.24 -15.66
N GLY A 93 3.91 -18.68 -15.93
CA GLY A 93 2.89 -18.41 -14.91
C GLY A 93 3.13 -17.14 -14.09
N SER A 94 4.10 -16.31 -14.47
CA SER A 94 4.41 -15.02 -13.86
C SER A 94 4.10 -13.86 -14.81
N LEU A 95 3.56 -12.77 -14.25
CA LEU A 95 3.37 -11.51 -14.95
C LEU A 95 4.65 -10.69 -14.82
N HIS A 96 5.27 -10.37 -15.95
CA HIS A 96 6.46 -9.54 -16.03
C HIS A 96 6.08 -8.13 -16.47
N PHE A 97 6.59 -7.14 -15.73
CA PHE A 97 6.37 -5.72 -15.95
C PHE A 97 7.72 -5.06 -16.22
N PRO A 98 8.01 -4.69 -17.48
CA PRO A 98 9.25 -4.01 -17.83
C PRO A 98 9.45 -2.72 -17.03
N ILE A 99 10.64 -2.52 -16.48
CA ILE A 99 11.00 -1.23 -15.85
C ILE A 99 11.33 -0.23 -16.96
N THR A 100 10.51 0.81 -17.05
CA THR A 100 10.64 1.87 -18.06
C THR A 100 11.33 3.12 -17.51
N GLY A 101 11.48 3.22 -16.19
CA GLY A 101 12.02 4.41 -15.54
C GLY A 101 12.02 4.31 -14.01
N GLY A 102 12.13 5.48 -13.38
CA GLY A 102 12.28 5.63 -11.94
C GLY A 102 13.73 5.71 -11.46
N ASN A 103 13.90 5.81 -10.14
CA ASN A 103 15.18 5.99 -9.46
C ASN A 103 15.23 5.19 -8.16
N VAL A 104 16.43 4.93 -7.65
CA VAL A 104 16.63 4.33 -6.33
C VAL A 104 17.76 5.03 -5.58
N ASP A 105 17.51 5.32 -4.31
CA ASP A 105 18.48 5.79 -3.33
C ASP A 105 18.68 4.72 -2.24
N TYR A 106 19.94 4.51 -1.88
CA TYR A 106 20.37 3.58 -0.84
C TYR A 106 20.99 4.35 0.32
N TYR A 107 20.43 4.19 1.51
CA TYR A 107 20.86 4.79 2.78
C TYR A 107 21.55 3.76 3.67
N ASP A 108 22.24 4.20 4.73
CA ASP A 108 22.89 3.29 5.67
C ASP A 108 21.82 2.48 6.45
N PRO A 109 21.85 1.13 6.40
CA PRO A 109 20.95 0.30 7.21
C PRO A 109 21.10 0.50 8.72
N ASN A 110 22.23 1.04 9.19
CA ASN A 110 22.48 1.41 10.59
C ASN A 110 22.11 2.86 10.91
N GLY A 111 21.82 3.67 9.88
CA GLY A 111 21.41 5.07 10.01
C GLY A 111 19.99 5.22 10.56
N THR A 112 19.39 6.38 10.38
CA THR A 112 18.02 6.67 10.89
C THR A 112 16.94 6.57 9.83
N VAL A 113 17.30 6.65 8.55
CA VAL A 113 16.37 6.64 7.42
C VAL A 113 15.80 5.24 7.17
N ARG A 114 14.46 5.09 7.23
CA ARG A 114 13.76 3.82 6.96
C ARG A 114 12.53 4.03 6.06
N PRO A 115 12.29 3.17 5.06
CA PRO A 115 13.17 2.07 4.60
C PRO A 115 14.52 2.59 4.05
N TYR A 116 15.57 1.77 4.12
CA TYR A 116 16.92 2.18 3.71
C TYR A 116 17.16 2.05 2.20
N VAL A 117 16.21 1.47 1.46
CA VAL A 117 16.12 1.57 -0.01
C VAL A 117 14.85 2.33 -0.31
N GLN A 118 14.96 3.42 -1.05
CA GLN A 118 13.81 4.27 -1.42
C GLN A 118 13.90 4.59 -2.90
N GLY A 119 12.76 4.85 -3.52
CA GLY A 119 12.74 5.12 -4.94
C GLY A 119 11.37 4.92 -5.55
N SER A 120 11.33 5.03 -6.87
CA SER A 120 10.19 4.71 -7.71
C SER A 120 10.62 3.73 -8.80
N LEU A 121 9.70 2.85 -9.18
CA LEU A 121 9.81 2.03 -10.38
C LEU A 121 8.63 2.39 -11.28
N GLU A 122 8.92 2.68 -12.54
CA GLU A 122 7.92 2.98 -13.54
C GLU A 122 7.77 1.79 -14.48
N HIS A 123 6.52 1.50 -14.88
CA HIS A 123 6.15 0.36 -15.72
C HIS A 123 5.24 0.82 -16.87
N GLU A 124 5.61 1.93 -17.51
CA GLU A 124 4.79 2.58 -18.52
C GLU A 124 4.42 1.64 -19.67
N GLY A 125 3.15 1.70 -20.07
CA GLY A 125 2.60 0.82 -21.10
C GLY A 125 2.33 -0.61 -20.65
N SER A 126 2.59 -1.00 -19.39
CA SER A 126 2.19 -2.30 -18.84
C SER A 126 0.75 -2.26 -18.30
N GLY A 127 -0.23 -2.23 -19.20
CA GLY A 127 -1.66 -2.17 -18.85
C GLY A 127 -2.37 -0.98 -19.51
N PHE A 128 -3.22 -0.30 -18.74
CA PHE A 128 -3.94 0.91 -19.14
C PHE A 128 -3.35 2.15 -18.48
#